data_AF-A0A1C4ZAU3-F1
#
_entry.id   AF-A0A1C4ZAU3-F1
#
_cell.length_a   1.000
_cell.length_b   1.000
_cell.length_c   1.000
_cell.angle_alpha   90.00
_cell.angle_beta   90.00
_cell.angle_gamma   90.00
#
_symmetry.space_group_name_H-M   'P 1'
#
loop_
_entity.id
_entity.type
_entity.pdbx_description
1 polymer ?
#
loop_
_entity_poly.entity_id
_entity_poly.type
_entity_poly.pdbx_seq_one_letter_code
_entity_poly.pdbx_strand_id
1 'polypeptide(L)'
;MRSTDPTAPTVTVLGDPGRIAGLARRLSTAWRVRHTASLDHVQPGELVLLVHPVVAAVARTRRALPAGCALAVLVPGDADTATIADVLLAGADVCVRDGSTAILAGHLVACHRRLSRAPSPGVDRDPVPAGARPTAVAR
;
A
#
# COMPACT_ATOMS: atom_id res chain seq x y z
N MET A 1 -24.48 -10.03 -19.72
CA MET A 1 -23.18 -10.67 -19.40
C MET A 1 -22.15 -9.55 -19.34
N ARG A 2 -21.71 -9.11 -18.14
CA ARG A 2 -20.84 -7.93 -18.01
C ARG A 2 -19.40 -8.33 -18.35
N SER A 3 -18.88 -7.81 -19.47
CA SER A 3 -17.45 -7.92 -19.79
C SER A 3 -16.63 -7.32 -18.65
N THR A 4 -15.83 -8.14 -17.99
CA THR A 4 -14.80 -7.68 -17.07
C THR A 4 -13.71 -6.99 -17.88
N ASP A 5 -13.73 -5.66 -17.91
CA ASP A 5 -12.63 -4.85 -18.42
C ASP A 5 -11.32 -5.23 -17.69
N PRO A 6 -10.33 -5.82 -18.35
CA PRO A 6 -9.08 -6.23 -17.71
C PRO A 6 -8.27 -5.04 -17.18
N THR A 7 -8.62 -3.80 -17.53
CA THR A 7 -7.91 -2.59 -17.11
C THR A 7 -8.43 -1.99 -15.80
N ALA A 8 -9.54 -2.50 -15.27
CA ALA A 8 -10.14 -1.99 -14.04
C ALA A 8 -9.22 -2.17 -12.83
N PRO A 9 -8.91 -1.10 -12.06
CA PRO A 9 -8.07 -1.20 -10.87
C PRO A 9 -8.66 -2.17 -9.86
N THR A 10 -7.84 -3.10 -9.40
CA THR A 10 -8.25 -4.18 -8.49
C THR A 10 -7.52 -4.08 -7.16
N VAL A 11 -8.30 -4.16 -6.07
CA VAL A 11 -7.81 -4.29 -4.70
C VAL A 11 -8.16 -5.70 -4.22
N THR A 12 -7.13 -6.49 -3.97
CA THR A 12 -7.23 -7.80 -3.36
C THR A 12 -7.10 -7.65 -1.84
N VAL A 13 -8.13 -8.04 -1.10
CA VAL A 13 -8.21 -7.90 0.35
C VAL A 13 -7.98 -9.24 1.02
N LEU A 14 -7.04 -9.28 1.97
CA LEU A 14 -6.77 -10.42 2.84
C LEU A 14 -7.02 -10.03 4.29
N GLY A 15 -7.83 -10.82 4.99
CA GLY A 15 -8.25 -10.58 6.37
C GLY A 15 -9.75 -10.33 6.48
N ASP A 16 -10.18 -9.76 7.62
CA ASP A 16 -11.60 -9.57 7.95
C ASP A 16 -12.27 -8.51 7.06
N PRO A 17 -13.22 -8.88 6.17
CA PRO A 17 -13.92 -7.93 5.31
C PRO A 17 -14.80 -6.95 6.08
N GLY A 18 -15.22 -7.27 7.30
CA GLY A 18 -16.09 -6.42 8.12
C GLY A 18 -15.45 -5.07 8.45
N ARG A 19 -14.12 -5.02 8.58
CA ARG A 19 -13.35 -3.79 8.87
C ARG A 19 -13.32 -2.80 7.71
N ILE A 20 -13.60 -3.28 6.50
CA ILE A 20 -13.64 -2.45 5.30
C ILE A 20 -15.04 -2.40 4.70
N ALA A 21 -16.07 -2.63 5.51
CA ALA A 21 -17.46 -2.57 5.08
C ALA A 21 -17.74 -1.23 4.37
N GLY A 22 -18.21 -1.32 3.13
CA GLY A 22 -18.49 -0.14 2.31
C GLY A 22 -17.31 0.45 1.56
N LEU A 23 -16.11 -0.16 1.60
CA LEU A 23 -14.96 0.26 0.80
C LEU A 23 -15.31 0.33 -0.69
N ALA A 24 -15.97 -0.69 -1.23
CA ALA A 24 -16.41 -0.72 -2.61
C ALA A 24 -17.34 0.46 -3.00
N ARG A 25 -18.11 1.02 -2.05
CA ARG A 25 -18.96 2.20 -2.28
C ARG A 25 -18.18 3.51 -2.27
N ARG A 26 -17.01 3.53 -1.64
CA ARG A 26 -16.13 4.71 -1.55
C ARG A 26 -15.15 4.78 -2.72
N LEU A 27 -14.81 3.64 -3.31
CA LEU A 27 -14.12 3.56 -4.58
C LEU A 27 -15.11 3.86 -5.73
N SER A 28 -14.62 4.35 -6.86
CA SER A 28 -15.49 4.54 -8.03
C SER A 28 -15.97 3.19 -8.57
N THR A 29 -17.05 3.18 -9.34
CA THR A 29 -17.63 1.96 -9.93
C THR A 29 -16.70 1.23 -10.90
N ALA A 30 -15.60 1.87 -11.31
CA ALA A 30 -14.56 1.26 -12.12
C ALA A 30 -13.61 0.36 -11.32
N TRP A 31 -13.62 0.43 -9.99
CA TRP A 31 -12.76 -0.39 -9.14
C TRP A 31 -13.37 -1.76 -8.85
N ARG A 32 -12.50 -2.74 -8.69
CA ARG A 32 -12.83 -4.07 -8.20
C ARG A 32 -12.26 -4.28 -6.80
N VAL A 33 -13.09 -4.80 -5.91
CA VAL A 33 -12.66 -5.25 -4.58
C VAL A 33 -12.88 -6.75 -4.52
N ARG A 34 -11.80 -7.51 -4.38
CA ARG A 34 -11.82 -8.97 -4.31
C ARG A 34 -11.35 -9.40 -2.93
N HIS A 35 -12.15 -10.21 -2.26
CA HIS A 35 -11.77 -10.81 -0.98
C HIS A 35 -11.22 -12.20 -1.23
N THR A 36 -10.08 -12.52 -0.62
CA THR A 36 -9.42 -13.82 -0.76
C THR A 36 -8.65 -14.16 0.51
N ALA A 37 -8.44 -15.45 0.73
CA ALA A 37 -7.56 -15.94 1.79
C ALA A 37 -6.09 -16.09 1.32
N SER A 38 -5.84 -16.01 0.01
CA SER A 38 -4.53 -16.31 -0.60
C SER A 38 -4.14 -15.29 -1.68
N LEU A 39 -2.83 -15.19 -1.93
CA LEU A 39 -2.21 -14.34 -2.95
C LEU A 39 -2.18 -14.98 -4.34
N ASP A 40 -2.59 -16.25 -4.49
CA ASP A 40 -2.40 -17.04 -5.73
C ASP A 40 -3.03 -16.42 -6.99
N HIS A 41 -4.00 -15.53 -6.82
CA HIS A 41 -4.70 -14.85 -7.92
C HIS A 41 -4.30 -13.38 -8.10
N VAL A 42 -3.35 -12.88 -7.30
CA VAL A 42 -2.86 -11.50 -7.40
C VAL A 42 -2.05 -11.34 -8.68
N GLN A 43 -2.46 -10.39 -9.52
CA GLN A 43 -1.77 -10.08 -10.77
C GLN A 43 -0.77 -8.93 -10.57
N PRO A 44 0.31 -8.87 -11.38
CA PRO A 44 1.19 -7.71 -11.42
C PRO A 44 0.40 -6.40 -11.62
N GLY A 45 0.75 -5.36 -10.87
CA GLY A 45 0.07 -4.06 -10.93
C GLY A 45 -1.21 -3.94 -10.11
N GLU A 46 -1.68 -5.03 -9.47
CA GLU A 46 -2.79 -4.96 -8.52
C GLU A 46 -2.35 -4.35 -7.17
N LEU A 47 -3.35 -3.90 -6.41
CA LEU A 47 -3.17 -3.50 -5.02
C LEU A 47 -3.58 -4.65 -4.10
N VAL A 48 -2.78 -4.89 -3.07
CA VAL A 48 -3.08 -5.84 -2.01
C VAL A 48 -3.30 -5.09 -0.70
N LEU A 49 -4.41 -5.36 -0.03
CA LEU A 49 -4.77 -4.78 1.26
C LEU A 49 -4.77 -5.89 2.32
N LEU A 50 -3.88 -5.76 3.31
CA LEU A 50 -3.91 -6.59 4.51
C LEU A 50 -4.71 -5.90 5.60
N VAL A 51 -5.66 -6.62 6.20
CA VAL A 51 -6.49 -6.12 7.29
C VAL A 51 -5.98 -6.66 8.62
N HIS A 52 -5.51 -5.75 9.48
CA HIS A 52 -4.96 -6.01 10.81
C HIS A 52 -3.92 -7.16 10.82
N PRO A 53 -2.91 -7.16 9.92
CA PRO A 53 -1.89 -8.18 9.94
C PRO A 53 -0.94 -7.99 11.11
N VAL A 54 -0.29 -9.07 11.52
CA VAL A 54 0.97 -8.98 12.28
C VAL A 54 2.12 -8.59 11.35
N VAL A 55 3.15 -7.90 11.87
CA VAL A 55 4.30 -7.41 11.08
C VAL A 55 4.97 -8.51 10.25
N ALA A 56 5.13 -9.71 10.83
CA ALA A 56 5.70 -10.86 10.12
C ALA A 56 4.87 -11.26 8.88
N ALA A 57 3.55 -11.10 8.91
CA ALA A 57 2.68 -11.37 7.78
C ALA A 57 2.84 -10.31 6.67
N VAL A 58 3.10 -9.05 7.02
CA VAL A 58 3.42 -7.98 6.06
C VAL A 58 4.70 -8.33 5.31
N ALA A 59 5.78 -8.67 6.02
CA ALA A 59 7.05 -9.03 5.41
C ALA A 59 6.96 -10.27 4.51
N ARG A 60 6.24 -11.31 4.96
CA ARG A 60 5.99 -12.50 4.14
C ARG A 60 5.18 -12.18 2.88
N THR A 61 4.11 -11.40 3.04
CA THR A 61 3.28 -10.96 1.91
C THR A 61 4.12 -10.20 0.92
N ARG A 62 4.90 -9.21 1.36
CA ARG A 62 5.74 -8.42 0.46
C ARG A 62 6.71 -9.27 -0.36
N ARG A 63 7.33 -10.29 0.25
CA ARG A 63 8.24 -11.21 -0.45
C ARG A 63 7.53 -12.10 -1.47
N ALA A 64 6.25 -12.41 -1.25
CA ALA A 64 5.46 -13.25 -2.12
C ALA A 64 4.74 -12.48 -3.24
N LEU A 65 4.64 -11.16 -3.13
CA LEU A 65 3.93 -10.35 -4.13
C LEU A 65 4.68 -10.32 -5.47
N PRO A 66 3.95 -10.42 -6.60
CA PRO A 66 4.52 -10.13 -7.90
C PRO A 66 5.10 -8.71 -7.96
N ALA A 67 6.14 -8.53 -8.77
CA ALA A 67 6.71 -7.21 -9.01
C ALA A 67 5.65 -6.23 -9.53
N GLY A 68 5.74 -4.97 -9.11
CA GLY A 68 4.80 -3.92 -9.50
C GLY A 68 3.47 -3.91 -8.74
N CYS A 69 3.24 -4.82 -7.79
CA CYS A 69 2.10 -4.70 -6.86
C CYS A 69 2.39 -3.67 -5.77
N ALA A 70 1.34 -2.99 -5.29
CA ALA A 70 1.41 -2.19 -4.07
C ALA A 70 0.78 -2.93 -2.89
N LEU A 71 1.42 -2.83 -1.72
CA LEU A 71 0.97 -3.41 -0.47
C LEU A 71 0.48 -2.30 0.47
N ALA A 72 -0.84 -2.25 0.68
CA ALA A 72 -1.49 -1.43 1.68
C ALA A 72 -1.80 -2.26 2.93
N VAL A 73 -1.69 -1.63 4.10
CA VAL A 73 -2.02 -2.26 5.38
C VAL A 73 -3.00 -1.39 6.15
N LEU A 74 -4.10 -1.99 6.61
CA LEU A 74 -4.99 -1.43 7.62
C LEU A 74 -4.53 -1.96 8.98
N VAL A 75 -4.18 -1.09 9.91
CA VAL A 75 -3.86 -1.44 11.31
C VAL A 75 -5.01 -1.00 12.24
N PRO A 76 -5.10 -1.54 13.46
CA PRO A 76 -6.07 -1.06 14.45
C PRO A 76 -6.03 0.46 14.63
N GLY A 77 -7.19 1.07 14.92
CA GLY A 77 -7.32 2.53 15.04
C GLY A 77 -6.47 3.14 16.17
N ASP A 78 -6.13 2.34 17.17
CA ASP A 78 -5.31 2.66 18.34
C ASP A 78 -3.83 2.25 18.19
N ALA A 79 -3.42 1.73 17.02
CA ALA A 79 -2.04 1.32 16.80
C ALA A 79 -1.07 2.49 16.99
N ASP A 80 -0.02 2.27 17.77
CA ASP A 80 1.00 3.28 18.06
C ASP A 80 1.88 3.60 16.85
N THR A 81 2.73 4.62 16.99
CA THR A 81 3.63 5.04 15.91
C THR A 81 4.74 4.02 15.63
N ALA A 82 5.17 3.26 16.65
CA ALA A 82 6.18 2.21 16.49
C ALA A 82 5.64 1.08 15.59
N THR A 83 4.41 0.62 15.83
CA THR A 83 3.72 -0.38 15.01
C THR A 83 3.59 0.08 13.56
N ILE A 84 3.24 1.35 13.33
CA ILE A 84 3.16 1.91 11.98
C ILE A 84 4.53 1.88 11.30
N ALA A 85 5.58 2.30 12.00
CA ALA A 85 6.94 2.28 11.47
C ALA A 85 7.37 0.85 11.12
N ASP A 86 7.10 -0.12 12.00
CA ASP A 86 7.43 -1.53 11.78
C ASP A 86 6.71 -2.12 10.57
N VAL A 87 5.42 -1.80 10.39
CA VAL A 87 4.65 -2.22 9.21
C VAL A 87 5.23 -1.65 7.91
N LEU A 88 5.62 -0.38 7.91
CA LEU A 88 6.25 0.26 6.75
C LEU A 88 7.63 -0.34 6.46
N LEU A 89 8.46 -0.54 7.50
CA LEU A 89 9.78 -1.17 7.38
C LEU A 89 9.68 -2.63 6.93
N ALA A 90 8.62 -3.34 7.30
CA ALA A 90 8.33 -4.68 6.80
C ALA A 90 7.96 -4.72 5.30
N GLY A 91 7.77 -3.57 4.67
CA GLY A 91 7.60 -3.44 3.22
C GLY A 91 6.18 -3.10 2.77
N ALA A 92 5.33 -2.58 3.66
CA ALA A 92 4.10 -1.93 3.24
C ALA A 92 4.42 -0.60 2.52
N ASP A 93 3.77 -0.37 1.38
CA ASP A 93 3.87 0.89 0.64
C ASP A 93 3.00 1.99 1.28
N VAL A 94 1.95 1.60 2.02
CA VAL A 94 1.12 2.50 2.81
C VAL A 94 0.55 1.77 4.03
N CYS A 95 0.46 2.49 5.15
CA CYS A 95 -0.16 2.03 6.39
C CYS A 95 -1.26 3.03 6.79
N VAL A 96 -2.46 2.54 7.06
CA VAL A 96 -3.65 3.34 7.41
C VAL A 96 -4.23 2.78 8.71
N ARG A 97 -4.57 3.66 9.66
CA ARG A 97 -5.31 3.28 10.86
C ARG A 97 -6.79 3.06 10.54
N ASP A 98 -7.39 2.05 11.15
CA ASP A 98 -8.83 1.82 11.11
C ASP A 98 -9.58 3.04 11.71
N GLY A 99 -10.75 3.34 11.15
CA GLY A 99 -11.61 4.44 11.59
C GLY A 99 -12.34 5.15 10.46
N SER A 100 -11.69 5.37 9.30
CA SER A 100 -12.34 6.00 8.14
C SER A 100 -12.05 5.25 6.84
N THR A 101 -13.06 4.52 6.36
CA THR A 101 -13.02 3.84 5.06
C THR A 101 -12.83 4.82 3.89
N ALA A 102 -13.24 6.09 4.03
CA ALA A 102 -13.00 7.11 3.03
C ALA A 102 -11.51 7.48 2.91
N ILE A 103 -10.81 7.57 4.05
CA ILE A 103 -9.36 7.80 4.08
C ILE A 103 -8.64 6.61 3.45
N LEU A 104 -9.00 5.39 3.83
CA LEU A 104 -8.46 4.16 3.22
C LEU A 104 -8.65 4.15 1.69
N ALA A 105 -9.87 4.45 1.21
CA ALA A 105 -10.14 4.54 -0.23
C ALA A 105 -9.26 5.58 -0.94
N GLY A 106 -9.07 6.76 -0.33
CA GLY A 106 -8.18 7.80 -0.86
C GLY A 106 -6.72 7.32 -0.98
N HIS A 107 -6.22 6.61 0.02
CA HIS A 107 -4.87 6.02 -0.03
C HIS A 107 -4.74 4.96 -1.12
N LEU A 108 -5.73 4.09 -1.30
CA LEU A 108 -5.72 3.07 -2.37
C LEU A 108 -5.71 3.72 -3.76
N VAL A 109 -6.54 4.75 -3.97
CA VAL A 109 -6.54 5.54 -5.21
C VAL A 109 -5.19 6.19 -5.47
N ALA A 110 -4.58 6.79 -4.43
CA ALA A 110 -3.27 7.41 -4.54
C ALA A 110 -2.17 6.38 -4.86
N CYS A 111 -2.20 5.20 -4.24
CA CYS A 111 -1.28 4.10 -4.52
C CYS A 111 -1.41 3.64 -5.98
N HIS A 112 -2.62 3.42 -6.48
CA HIS A 112 -2.84 3.02 -7.86
C HIS A 112 -2.29 4.06 -8.85
N ARG A 113 -2.56 5.35 -8.63
CA ARG A 113 -2.02 6.43 -9.48
C ARG A 113 -0.49 6.46 -9.52
N ARG A 114 0.17 6.12 -8.40
CA ARG A 114 1.64 6.01 -8.36
C ARG A 114 2.15 4.80 -9.14
N LEU A 115 1.46 3.66 -9.08
CA LEU A 115 1.81 2.47 -9.84
C LEU A 115 1.63 2.67 -11.35
N SER A 116 0.54 3.33 -11.76
CA SER A 116 0.20 3.53 -13.18
C SER A 116 0.97 4.68 -13.83
N ARG A 117 1.63 5.52 -13.05
CA ARG A 117 2.52 6.54 -13.59
C ARG A 117 3.76 5.83 -14.13
N ALA A 118 4.02 6.00 -15.44
CA ALA A 118 5.29 5.56 -16.02
C ALA A 118 6.45 6.09 -15.16
N PRO A 119 7.49 5.29 -14.90
CA PRO A 119 8.65 5.76 -14.18
C PRO A 119 9.12 7.05 -14.87
N SER A 120 9.12 8.16 -14.14
CA SER A 120 9.61 9.40 -14.72
C SER A 120 11.04 9.15 -15.18
N PRO A 121 11.44 9.61 -16.40
CA PRO A 121 12.84 9.55 -16.79
C PRO A 121 13.63 10.16 -15.64
N GLY A 122 14.62 9.40 -15.16
CA GLY A 122 15.26 9.61 -13.88
C GLY A 122 15.50 11.09 -13.62
N VAL A 123 14.92 11.60 -12.53
CA VAL A 123 15.57 12.73 -11.88
C VAL A 123 16.88 12.13 -11.43
N ASP A 124 17.93 12.43 -12.18
CA ASP A 124 19.31 12.14 -11.80
C ASP A 124 19.47 12.74 -10.41
N ARG A 125 19.36 11.89 -9.39
CA ARG A 125 19.62 12.30 -8.03
C ARG A 125 21.12 12.34 -7.98
N ASP A 126 21.67 13.51 -8.32
CA ASP A 126 23.06 13.82 -8.02
C ASP A 126 23.36 13.29 -6.62
N PRO A 127 24.39 12.44 -6.46
CA PRO A 127 24.76 11.97 -5.15
C PRO A 127 25.04 13.19 -4.28
N VAL A 128 24.32 13.30 -3.17
CA VAL A 128 24.58 14.33 -2.14
C VAL A 128 26.07 14.24 -1.83
N PRO A 129 26.87 15.29 -2.09
CA PRO A 129 28.29 15.23 -1.82
C PRO A 129 28.49 15.02 -0.32
N ALA A 130 29.02 13.86 0.04
CA ALA A 130 29.49 13.54 1.38
C ALA A 130 30.68 14.45 1.70
N GLY A 131 30.41 15.66 2.18
CA GLY A 131 31.46 16.66 2.30
C GLY A 131 31.06 17.98 2.93
N ALA A 132 30.21 17.98 3.96
CA ALA A 132 30.08 19.13 4.85
C ALA A 132 30.50 18.71 6.26
N ARG A 133 31.80 18.79 6.55
CA ARG A 133 32.29 18.75 7.93
C ARG A 133 31.75 19.98 8.66
N PRO A 134 31.10 19.85 9.83
CA PRO A 134 30.72 21.00 10.62
C PRO A 134 32.00 21.73 11.08
N THR A 135 32.14 22.98 10.68
CA THR A 135 33.20 23.88 11.16
C THR A 135 33.03 24.05 12.66
N ALA A 136 33.98 23.56 13.43
CA ALA A 136 34.04 23.81 14.87
C ALA A 136 34.20 25.31 15.10
N VAL A 137 33.22 25.93 15.75
CA VAL A 137 33.33 27.28 16.29
C VAL A 137 34.15 27.18 17.58
N ALA A 138 35.41 27.61 17.51
CA ALA A 138 36.23 27.82 18.69
C ALA A 138 35.67 28.99 19.52
N ARG A 139 35.62 28.80 20.83
CA ARG A 139 35.36 29.84 21.83
C ARG A 139 36.65 30.56 22.20
#